data_AF-T0KB15-F1
#
_entry.id   AF-T0KB15-F1
#
_cell.length_a   1.000
_cell.length_b   1.000
_cell.length_c   1.000
_cell.angle_alpha   90.00
_cell.angle_beta   90.00
_cell.angle_gamma   90.00
#
_symmetry.space_group_name_H-M   'P 1'
#
loop_
_entity.id
_entity.type
_entity.pdbx_description
1 polymer ?
#
loop_
_entity_poly.entity_id
_entity_poly.type
_entity_poly.pdbx_seq_one_letter_code
_entity_poly.pdbx_strand_id
1 'polypeptide(L)'
;MFLQRFLHILWLATAVTAKWIVPGARWHDTDGNIFNAHAGGLAVDEETGRFYWFGEYKIEGQVEGGGVSVHSSDDLATWTSHGLALAPVDDHPYVSSHNRIQRPKVIYSKETGQYHMWWHVDDSKYSLLLQGLATSDSIAGPYTFQKAISPLGNWSQDFGAFTDYKKGESYALYSNGDRPEGRDVYVSKFNRNLTDVEEVTFRFDKYDFEAPTILQTEKSYFALMSHKTGYRPNNVVAMRADKLDGPWSQPFFVAPAYTRTFSTQSGFSWRIKGSKATTYLYMADQWGMLSLWESRNVWLPIEIDEKSGSLKVVWHDVYDLDVKTGIWKPVRGKTYTSKYAKTTGSAHLQEATFGSHNVIATGIYGNDSTITFEVEGQGRDQWVSFYHQNIDDMGFGDQPFGQPDRINGTWQLRRISSVVVNGDNSSVHTLYQKDTHKGIILSTPLLLPLQRGKNTITVGGLYNGFDYKGADLDRIVVYPPEETRQKRSFLDALNFWQ
;
A
#
# COMPACT_ATOMS: atom_id res chain seq x y z
N MET A 1 7.82 38.96 50.00
CA MET A 1 6.80 38.36 49.12
C MET A 1 7.48 37.97 47.81
N PHE A 2 7.92 36.73 47.67
CA PHE A 2 8.38 36.17 46.39
C PHE A 2 7.56 34.92 46.13
N LEU A 3 6.75 34.96 45.07
CA LEU A 3 5.84 33.90 44.66
C LEU A 3 6.56 33.04 43.60
N GLN A 4 7.08 31.88 43.99
CA GLN A 4 7.55 30.86 43.04
C GLN A 4 6.33 30.13 42.46
N ARG A 5 6.04 30.35 41.17
CA ARG A 5 5.09 29.55 40.41
C ARG A 5 5.79 28.24 39.99
N PHE A 6 5.34 27.11 40.54
CA PHE A 6 5.66 25.79 40.01
C PHE A 6 4.81 25.54 38.76
N LEU A 7 5.44 25.43 37.60
CA LEU A 7 4.82 24.88 36.39
C LEU A 7 4.81 23.35 36.54
N HIS A 8 3.64 22.75 36.75
CA HIS A 8 3.47 21.30 36.60
C HIS A 8 3.20 21.00 35.12
N ILE A 9 4.23 20.56 34.40
CA ILE A 9 4.07 19.99 33.06
C ILE A 9 3.62 18.54 33.27
N LEU A 10 2.31 18.29 33.13
CA LEU A 10 1.78 16.93 33.02
C LEU A 10 2.25 16.34 31.69
N TRP A 11 3.29 15.51 31.71
CA TRP A 11 3.60 14.62 30.59
C TRP A 11 2.60 13.47 30.59
N LEU A 12 1.55 13.58 29.77
CA LEU A 12 0.76 12.41 29.36
C LEU A 12 1.66 11.53 28.49
N ALA A 13 2.36 10.61 29.13
CA ALA A 13 3.12 9.57 28.46
C ALA A 13 2.13 8.59 27.80
N THR A 14 1.69 8.89 26.58
CA THR A 14 1.06 7.88 25.73
C THR A 14 2.10 6.77 25.49
N ALA A 15 1.75 5.55 25.87
CA ALA A 15 2.52 4.37 25.51
C ALA A 15 2.27 4.13 24.02
N VAL A 16 3.21 4.50 23.16
CA VAL A 16 3.16 4.12 21.75
C VAL A 16 3.44 2.62 21.70
N THR A 17 2.40 1.84 21.42
CA THR A 17 2.52 0.42 21.09
C THR A 17 3.15 0.35 19.71
N ALA A 18 4.34 -0.26 19.58
CA ALA A 18 4.86 -0.56 18.25
C ALA A 18 3.90 -1.56 17.60
N LYS A 19 3.19 -1.12 16.55
CA LYS A 19 2.31 -1.98 15.77
C LYS A 19 3.10 -2.71 14.68
N TRP A 20 2.63 -3.87 14.27
CA TRP A 20 3.20 -4.55 13.12
C TRP A 20 2.68 -3.94 11.82
N ILE A 21 3.45 -4.10 10.75
CA ILE A 21 2.95 -3.82 9.39
C ILE A 21 2.22 -5.06 8.91
N VAL A 22 0.95 -4.88 8.52
CA VAL A 22 0.05 -5.95 8.06
C VAL A 22 -0.47 -5.60 6.67
N PRO A 23 0.25 -5.98 5.60
CA PRO A 23 -0.08 -5.59 4.24
C PRO A 23 -1.48 -6.09 3.82
N GLY A 24 -2.28 -5.22 3.20
CA GLY A 24 -3.63 -5.57 2.74
C GLY A 24 -4.72 -5.47 3.81
N ALA A 25 -4.39 -5.18 5.08
CA ALA A 25 -5.37 -4.94 6.13
C ALA A 25 -6.07 -3.57 5.99
N ARG A 26 -7.26 -3.44 6.59
CA ARG A 26 -7.86 -2.13 6.90
C ARG A 26 -7.03 -1.46 7.99
N TRP A 27 -6.10 -0.61 7.61
CA TRP A 27 -5.36 0.20 8.56
C TRP A 27 -6.26 1.31 9.10
N HIS A 28 -6.11 1.59 10.39
CA HIS A 28 -6.81 2.68 11.06
C HIS A 28 -5.78 3.61 11.69
N ASP A 29 -6.06 4.90 11.65
CA ASP A 29 -5.28 5.91 12.34
C ASP A 29 -5.47 5.82 13.87
N THR A 30 -4.77 6.69 14.61
CA THR A 30 -4.84 6.74 16.07
C THR A 30 -6.21 7.15 16.63
N ASP A 31 -7.06 7.76 15.80
CA ASP A 31 -8.43 8.16 16.18
C ASP A 31 -9.47 7.08 15.82
N GLY A 32 -9.02 5.99 15.20
CA GLY A 32 -9.87 4.87 14.80
C GLY A 32 -10.55 5.06 13.44
N ASN A 33 -10.18 6.09 12.67
CA ASN A 33 -10.67 6.26 11.31
C ASN A 33 -9.86 5.39 10.34
N ILE A 34 -10.45 5.06 9.19
CA ILE A 34 -9.70 4.37 8.12
C ILE A 34 -8.52 5.24 7.67
N PHE A 35 -7.35 4.63 7.58
CA PHE A 35 -6.16 5.25 6.98
C PHE A 35 -6.39 5.42 5.47
N ASN A 36 -6.92 6.58 5.09
CA ASN A 36 -7.35 6.91 3.74
C ASN A 36 -6.30 7.80 3.07
N ALA A 37 -5.24 7.17 2.57
CA ALA A 37 -4.12 7.83 1.91
C ALA A 37 -3.52 6.88 0.87
N HIS A 38 -4.04 6.94 -0.35
CA HIS A 38 -3.71 6.01 -1.44
C HIS A 38 -2.71 6.60 -2.44
N ALA A 39 -2.01 5.77 -3.20
CA ALA A 39 -1.05 6.15 -4.25
C ALA A 39 0.03 7.14 -3.78
N GLY A 40 0.33 7.09 -2.49
CA GLY A 40 0.95 8.18 -1.77
C GLY A 40 2.45 8.35 -1.96
N GLY A 41 3.05 9.14 -1.08
CA GLY A 41 4.48 9.34 -0.99
C GLY A 41 4.88 9.68 0.44
N LEU A 42 6.09 9.24 0.83
CA LEU A 42 6.66 9.54 2.12
C LEU A 42 7.56 10.77 2.03
N ALA A 43 7.35 11.73 2.92
CA ALA A 43 8.32 12.76 3.25
C ALA A 43 8.78 12.59 4.70
N VAL A 44 9.94 13.16 5.02
CA VAL A 44 10.50 13.13 6.38
C VAL A 44 10.75 14.56 6.81
N ASP A 45 10.33 14.86 8.03
CA ASP A 45 10.72 16.07 8.71
C ASP A 45 12.21 15.96 9.09
N GLU A 46 13.05 16.82 8.52
CA GLU A 46 14.51 16.78 8.72
C GLU A 46 14.91 17.08 10.17
N GLU A 47 14.09 17.83 10.94
CA GLU A 47 14.40 18.19 12.33
C GLU A 47 14.08 17.05 13.29
N THR A 48 12.90 16.44 13.13
CA THR A 48 12.40 15.43 14.07
C THR A 48 12.67 13.99 13.63
N GLY A 49 12.92 13.78 12.33
CA GLY A 49 12.98 12.46 11.71
C GLY A 49 11.62 11.77 11.58
N ARG A 50 10.51 12.50 11.84
CA ARG A 50 9.15 11.94 11.77
C ARG A 50 8.74 11.76 10.32
N PHE A 51 8.07 10.64 10.04
CA PHE A 51 7.57 10.31 8.72
C PHE A 51 6.21 10.94 8.48
N TYR A 52 5.97 11.43 7.25
CA TYR A 52 4.69 11.94 6.78
C TYR A 52 4.30 11.24 5.48
N TRP A 53 3.16 10.56 5.49
CA TRP A 53 2.59 9.91 4.33
C TRP A 53 1.46 10.76 3.77
N PHE A 54 1.64 11.23 2.53
CA PHE A 54 0.65 11.98 1.77
C PHE A 54 0.00 11.03 0.78
N GLY A 55 -1.32 11.06 0.66
CA GLY A 55 -2.02 10.20 -0.29
C GLY A 55 -3.34 10.78 -0.73
N GLU A 56 -3.88 10.19 -1.79
CA GLU A 56 -5.21 10.49 -2.30
C GLU A 56 -6.25 10.16 -1.23
N TYR A 57 -7.10 11.13 -0.90
CA TYR A 57 -8.25 10.89 -0.05
C TYR A 57 -9.43 10.43 -0.92
N LYS A 58 -9.83 9.16 -0.78
CA LYS A 58 -10.92 8.55 -1.55
C LYS A 58 -12.22 8.57 -0.76
N ILE A 59 -13.17 9.37 -1.19
CA ILE A 59 -14.49 9.48 -0.54
C ILE A 59 -15.33 8.23 -0.86
N GLU A 60 -16.05 7.73 0.15
CA GLU A 60 -16.97 6.60 -0.05
C GLU A 60 -18.00 6.88 -1.15
N GLY A 61 -18.19 5.90 -2.04
CA GLY A 61 -19.11 6.00 -3.17
C GLY A 61 -18.64 6.91 -4.32
N GLN A 62 -17.46 7.51 -4.23
CA GLN A 62 -16.90 8.37 -5.27
C GLN A 62 -15.65 7.76 -5.89
N VAL A 63 -15.37 8.15 -7.14
CA VAL A 63 -14.14 7.72 -7.83
C VAL A 63 -12.96 8.61 -7.43
N GLU A 64 -13.20 9.90 -7.23
CA GLU A 64 -12.21 10.95 -6.95
C GLU A 64 -12.86 12.13 -6.23
N GLY A 65 -12.06 13.16 -5.92
CA GLY A 65 -12.56 14.47 -5.49
C GLY A 65 -12.30 14.81 -4.03
N GLY A 66 -11.54 13.98 -3.31
CA GLY A 66 -11.27 14.18 -1.88
C GLY A 66 -10.03 14.99 -1.53
N GLY A 67 -9.16 15.30 -2.52
CA GLY A 67 -7.90 16.00 -2.27
C GLY A 67 -6.80 15.07 -1.74
N VAL A 68 -5.87 15.65 -0.98
CA VAL A 68 -4.70 14.94 -0.43
C VAL A 68 -4.78 14.91 1.08
N SER A 69 -4.83 13.72 1.68
CA SER A 69 -4.71 13.53 3.12
C SER A 69 -3.24 13.42 3.53
N VAL A 70 -2.97 13.68 4.81
CA VAL A 70 -1.64 13.51 5.39
C VAL A 70 -1.72 12.84 6.76
N HIS A 71 -0.82 11.90 6.99
CA HIS A 71 -0.65 11.23 8.26
C HIS A 71 0.81 11.24 8.67
N SER A 72 1.09 11.26 9.97
CA SER A 72 2.46 11.17 10.50
C SER A 72 2.69 9.93 11.33
N SER A 73 3.92 9.42 11.35
CA SER A 73 4.32 8.24 12.11
C SER A 73 5.77 8.31 12.57
N ASP A 74 6.08 7.67 13.69
CA ASP A 74 7.45 7.44 14.16
C ASP A 74 8.00 6.06 13.77
N ASP A 75 7.13 5.12 13.36
CA ASP A 75 7.45 3.70 13.19
C ASP A 75 6.95 3.10 11.85
N LEU A 76 6.29 3.90 11.01
CA LEU A 76 5.63 3.49 9.76
C LEU A 76 4.44 2.52 9.92
N ALA A 77 3.98 2.27 11.15
CA ALA A 77 2.86 1.37 11.44
C ALA A 77 1.72 2.07 12.18
N THR A 78 2.06 3.02 13.05
CA THR A 78 1.11 3.80 13.85
C THR A 78 0.99 5.20 13.25
N TRP A 79 -0.18 5.53 12.72
CA TRP A 79 -0.42 6.74 11.94
C TRP A 79 -1.37 7.70 12.65
N THR A 80 -0.94 8.95 12.82
CA THR A 80 -1.79 10.06 13.31
C THR A 80 -2.22 10.92 12.13
N SER A 81 -3.52 11.10 11.95
CA SER A 81 -4.07 11.95 10.89
C SER A 81 -3.85 13.44 11.19
N HIS A 82 -3.56 14.21 10.14
CA HIS A 82 -3.54 15.68 10.17
C HIS A 82 -4.61 16.28 9.26
N GLY A 83 -5.57 15.47 8.79
CA GLY A 83 -6.61 15.89 7.86
C GLY A 83 -6.11 16.02 6.41
N LEU A 84 -6.65 17.01 5.69
CA LEU A 84 -6.28 17.26 4.30
C LEU A 84 -5.11 18.24 4.22
N ALA A 85 -3.99 17.79 3.66
CA ALA A 85 -2.86 18.64 3.29
C ALA A 85 -3.23 19.57 2.11
N LEU A 86 -4.01 19.06 1.14
CA LEU A 86 -4.54 19.84 0.03
C LEU A 86 -6.04 19.56 -0.09
N ALA A 87 -6.86 20.52 0.31
CA ALA A 87 -8.31 20.43 0.17
C ALA A 87 -8.75 20.82 -1.25
N PRO A 88 -9.79 20.17 -1.80
CA PRO A 88 -10.41 20.65 -3.02
C PRO A 88 -10.94 22.08 -2.87
N VAL A 89 -10.85 22.86 -3.95
CA VAL A 89 -11.35 24.24 -4.01
C VAL A 89 -12.48 24.30 -5.04
N ASP A 90 -13.65 24.77 -4.60
CA ASP A 90 -14.83 24.89 -5.45
C ASP A 90 -14.52 25.69 -6.73
N ASP A 91 -15.00 25.18 -7.86
CA ASP A 91 -14.84 25.75 -9.20
C ASP A 91 -13.38 26.03 -9.65
N HIS A 92 -12.37 25.56 -8.91
CA HIS A 92 -10.97 25.70 -9.32
C HIS A 92 -10.67 24.79 -10.52
N PRO A 93 -10.03 25.28 -11.60
CA PRO A 93 -9.85 24.51 -12.83
C PRO A 93 -8.99 23.24 -12.68
N TYR A 94 -8.13 23.19 -11.65
CA TYR A 94 -7.13 22.13 -11.47
C TYR A 94 -7.19 21.39 -10.12
N VAL A 95 -7.92 21.93 -9.14
CA VAL A 95 -7.97 21.35 -7.78
C VAL A 95 -9.38 21.36 -7.20
N SER A 96 -10.41 21.31 -8.04
CA SER A 96 -11.79 21.10 -7.58
C SER A 96 -12.05 19.63 -7.28
N SER A 97 -13.20 19.35 -6.67
CA SER A 97 -13.71 17.99 -6.45
C SER A 97 -14.00 17.23 -7.75
N HIS A 98 -14.05 17.92 -8.89
CA HIS A 98 -14.22 17.31 -10.21
C HIS A 98 -12.89 16.92 -10.88
N ASN A 99 -11.76 17.41 -10.36
CA ASN A 99 -10.44 17.10 -10.88
C ASN A 99 -9.91 15.75 -10.37
N ARG A 100 -8.87 15.27 -11.04
CA ARG A 100 -8.01 14.17 -10.58
C ARG A 100 -6.83 14.80 -9.88
N ILE A 101 -6.68 14.48 -8.59
CA ILE A 101 -5.55 14.89 -7.75
C ILE A 101 -4.86 13.59 -7.34
N GLN A 102 -4.00 13.08 -8.22
CA GLN A 102 -3.48 11.71 -8.12
C GLN A 102 -1.98 11.66 -7.83
N ARG A 103 -1.57 10.66 -7.06
CA ARG A 103 -0.19 10.31 -6.73
C ARG A 103 0.68 11.43 -6.14
N PRO A 104 0.21 12.15 -5.10
CA PRO A 104 0.96 13.26 -4.52
C PRO A 104 2.34 12.81 -4.01
N LYS A 105 3.36 13.66 -4.20
CA LYS A 105 4.71 13.52 -3.67
C LYS A 105 5.14 14.86 -3.08
N VAL A 106 5.74 14.84 -1.90
CA VAL A 106 6.21 16.06 -1.21
C VAL A 106 7.73 16.03 -1.09
N ILE A 107 8.38 17.13 -1.47
CA ILE A 107 9.82 17.32 -1.37
C ILE A 107 10.10 18.67 -0.70
N TYR A 108 11.07 18.72 0.21
CA TYR A 108 11.50 19.97 0.83
C TYR A 108 12.49 20.73 -0.06
N SER A 109 12.24 22.01 -0.29
CA SER A 109 13.12 22.90 -1.05
C SER A 109 13.95 23.75 -0.10
N LYS A 110 15.26 23.50 -0.05
CA LYS A 110 16.19 24.29 0.78
C LYS A 110 16.32 25.74 0.32
N GLU A 111 16.14 25.99 -0.98
CA GLU A 111 16.24 27.33 -1.56
C GLU A 111 15.06 28.23 -1.17
N THR A 112 13.84 27.66 -1.06
CA THR A 112 12.64 28.42 -0.67
C THR A 112 12.34 28.31 0.82
N GLY A 113 12.85 27.29 1.50
CA GLY A 113 12.48 26.96 2.87
C GLY A 113 11.09 26.36 3.00
N GLN A 114 10.52 25.85 1.90
CA GLN A 114 9.14 25.35 1.85
C GLN A 114 9.06 23.89 1.42
N TYR A 115 7.96 23.23 1.78
CA TYR A 115 7.57 21.94 1.25
C TYR A 115 6.80 22.12 -0.06
N HIS A 116 7.20 21.37 -1.08
CA HIS A 116 6.62 21.40 -2.42
C HIS A 116 5.90 20.08 -2.68
N MET A 117 4.58 20.14 -2.85
CA MET A 117 3.76 19.01 -3.26
C MET A 117 3.58 19.03 -4.77
N TRP A 118 3.93 17.91 -5.41
CA TRP A 118 3.72 17.66 -6.83
C TRP A 118 2.81 16.45 -7.04
N TRP A 119 1.94 16.51 -8.03
CA TRP A 119 0.99 15.43 -8.32
C TRP A 119 0.52 15.46 -9.78
N HIS A 120 -0.19 14.42 -10.19
CA HIS A 120 -0.89 14.36 -11.48
C HIS A 120 -2.22 15.12 -11.41
N VAL A 121 -2.32 16.20 -12.18
CA VAL A 121 -3.54 16.99 -12.37
C VAL A 121 -4.28 16.51 -13.61
N ASP A 122 -5.55 16.16 -13.45
CA ASP A 122 -6.42 15.86 -14.59
C ASP A 122 -7.88 16.26 -14.44
N ASP A 123 -8.63 16.08 -15.51
CA ASP A 123 -10.08 16.07 -15.53
C ASP A 123 -10.64 14.63 -15.50
N SER A 124 -11.96 14.50 -15.46
CA SER A 124 -12.59 13.18 -15.40
C SER A 124 -12.38 12.29 -16.64
N LYS A 125 -11.85 12.86 -17.74
CA LYS A 125 -11.62 12.19 -19.02
C LYS A 125 -10.14 11.94 -19.29
N TYR A 126 -9.26 12.28 -18.36
CA TYR A 126 -7.80 12.22 -18.53
C TYR A 126 -7.31 13.04 -19.74
N SER A 127 -7.86 14.26 -19.91
CA SER A 127 -7.57 15.11 -21.07
C SER A 127 -6.53 16.21 -20.81
N LEU A 128 -6.25 16.56 -19.56
CA LEU A 128 -5.32 17.65 -19.21
C LEU A 128 -3.87 17.16 -19.22
N LEU A 129 -3.59 16.02 -18.57
CA LEU A 129 -2.26 15.41 -18.46
C LEU A 129 -1.18 16.38 -17.96
N LEU A 130 -1.41 17.02 -16.80
CA LEU A 130 -0.55 18.06 -16.22
C LEU A 130 0.11 17.63 -14.90
N GLN A 131 1.16 18.33 -14.50
CA GLN A 131 1.72 18.28 -13.16
C GLN A 131 1.27 19.49 -12.35
N GLY A 132 0.69 19.27 -11.18
CA GLY A 132 0.34 20.32 -10.24
C GLY A 132 1.47 20.61 -9.26
N LEU A 133 1.61 21.87 -8.86
CA LEU A 133 2.48 22.31 -7.78
C LEU A 133 1.69 23.08 -6.73
N ALA A 134 1.90 22.73 -5.46
CA ALA A 134 1.42 23.45 -4.29
C ALA A 134 2.53 23.54 -3.25
N THR A 135 2.54 24.60 -2.44
CA THR A 135 3.60 24.82 -1.43
C THR A 135 3.03 25.08 -0.04
N SER A 136 3.82 24.78 0.98
CA SER A 136 3.53 25.09 2.38
C SER A 136 4.81 25.31 3.18
N ASP A 137 4.74 26.15 4.21
CA ASP A 137 5.81 26.30 5.21
C ASP A 137 5.82 25.14 6.23
N SER A 138 4.74 24.36 6.28
CA SER A 138 4.57 23.21 7.19
C SER A 138 4.49 21.91 6.39
N ILE A 139 5.21 20.88 6.82
CA ILE A 139 5.19 19.57 6.16
C ILE A 139 3.75 19.02 6.05
N ALA A 140 2.96 19.12 7.11
CA ALA A 140 1.58 18.65 7.14
C ALA A 140 0.61 19.57 6.36
N GLY A 141 1.08 20.73 5.90
CA GLY A 141 0.25 21.73 5.25
C GLY A 141 -0.46 22.68 6.24
N PRO A 142 -1.57 23.32 5.81
CA PRO A 142 -2.19 23.17 4.49
C PRO A 142 -1.30 23.70 3.35
N TYR A 143 -1.44 23.12 2.17
CA TYR A 143 -0.72 23.50 0.95
C TYR A 143 -1.57 24.44 0.11
N THR A 144 -0.90 25.43 -0.50
CA THR A 144 -1.52 26.41 -1.40
C THR A 144 -1.12 26.11 -2.84
N PHE A 145 -2.12 25.90 -3.71
CA PHE A 145 -1.91 25.72 -5.15
C PHE A 145 -1.11 26.88 -5.75
N GLN A 146 -0.15 26.57 -6.61
CA GLN A 146 0.70 27.55 -7.31
C GLN A 146 0.42 27.52 -8.81
N LYS A 147 0.56 26.35 -9.44
CA LYS A 147 0.41 26.20 -10.90
C LYS A 147 0.16 24.75 -11.30
N ALA A 148 -0.34 24.57 -12.52
CA ALA A 148 -0.35 23.29 -13.23
C ALA A 148 0.41 23.46 -14.55
N ILE A 149 1.30 22.53 -14.88
CA ILE A 149 2.25 22.66 -16.01
C ILE A 149 2.32 21.39 -16.85
N SER A 150 2.69 21.56 -18.13
CA SER A 150 3.18 20.50 -19.00
C SER A 150 4.70 20.43 -18.88
N PRO A 151 5.30 19.39 -18.26
CA PRO A 151 6.73 19.34 -17.99
C PRO A 151 7.54 19.34 -19.29
N LEU A 152 8.29 20.42 -19.53
CA LEU A 152 9.08 20.62 -20.77
C LEU A 152 8.23 20.48 -22.05
N GLY A 153 6.94 20.83 -21.97
CA GLY A 153 5.98 20.68 -23.08
C GLY A 153 5.45 19.26 -23.31
N ASN A 154 5.84 18.27 -22.49
CA ASN A 154 5.31 16.90 -22.55
C ASN A 154 4.00 16.76 -21.77
N TRP A 155 3.31 15.64 -21.98
CA TRP A 155 2.19 15.23 -21.13
C TRP A 155 2.70 14.53 -19.87
N SER A 156 1.90 14.57 -18.81
CA SER A 156 2.15 13.88 -17.55
C SER A 156 0.87 13.27 -17.01
N GLN A 157 0.86 11.96 -16.85
CA GLN A 157 -0.20 11.22 -16.18
C GLN A 157 0.36 10.71 -14.85
N ASP A 158 0.47 9.40 -14.66
CA ASP A 158 0.98 8.78 -13.43
C ASP A 158 2.30 9.41 -12.98
N PHE A 159 2.29 9.99 -11.79
CA PHE A 159 3.38 10.79 -11.25
C PHE A 159 4.11 10.09 -10.10
N GLY A 160 5.43 10.26 -10.08
CA GLY A 160 6.32 9.89 -9.01
C GLY A 160 7.42 10.95 -8.83
N ALA A 161 8.15 10.86 -7.73
CA ALA A 161 9.28 11.73 -7.49
C ALA A 161 10.38 10.98 -6.73
N PHE A 162 11.62 11.34 -7.03
CA PHE A 162 12.81 10.68 -6.47
C PHE A 162 13.86 11.73 -6.14
N THR A 163 14.51 11.61 -4.99
CA THR A 163 15.68 12.44 -4.64
C THR A 163 16.90 11.55 -4.52
N ASP A 164 17.93 11.85 -5.32
CA ASP A 164 19.22 11.19 -5.25
C ASP A 164 19.91 11.56 -3.94
N TYR A 165 19.97 10.62 -2.99
CA TYR A 165 20.50 10.92 -1.66
C TYR A 165 22.01 11.20 -1.66
N LYS A 166 22.72 10.85 -2.73
CA LYS A 166 24.16 11.11 -2.86
C LYS A 166 24.45 12.50 -3.43
N LYS A 167 23.58 13.00 -4.31
CA LYS A 167 23.75 14.30 -4.98
C LYS A 167 22.89 15.42 -4.39
N GLY A 168 21.79 15.08 -3.73
CA GLY A 168 20.78 16.05 -3.29
C GLY A 168 19.91 16.60 -4.41
N GLU A 169 19.92 15.97 -5.59
CA GLU A 169 19.12 16.38 -6.76
C GLU A 169 17.80 15.62 -6.78
N SER A 170 16.70 16.31 -7.09
CA SER A 170 15.37 15.71 -7.18
C SER A 170 14.90 15.58 -8.63
N TYR A 171 14.08 14.57 -8.88
CA TYR A 171 13.59 14.19 -10.21
C TYR A 171 12.09 13.91 -10.17
N ALA A 172 11.37 14.43 -11.17
CA ALA A 172 10.01 14.03 -11.51
C ALA A 172 10.07 12.73 -12.33
N LEU A 173 9.17 11.80 -12.01
CA LEU A 173 8.95 10.57 -12.75
C LEU A 173 7.53 10.61 -13.29
N TYR A 174 7.32 10.45 -14.60
CA TYR A 174 5.95 10.53 -15.15
C TYR A 174 5.76 9.73 -16.43
N SER A 175 4.58 9.10 -16.56
CA SER A 175 4.14 8.52 -17.84
C SER A 175 3.50 9.58 -18.75
N ASN A 176 3.69 9.43 -20.06
CA ASN A 176 3.32 10.43 -21.06
C ASN A 176 1.89 10.22 -21.64
N GLY A 177 0.93 9.83 -20.81
CA GLY A 177 -0.46 9.56 -21.19
C GLY A 177 -0.70 8.22 -21.91
N ASP A 178 -1.89 8.04 -22.50
CA ASP A 178 -2.33 6.76 -23.08
C ASP A 178 -2.30 6.71 -24.63
N ARG A 179 -1.81 7.78 -25.27
CA ARG A 179 -1.77 7.85 -26.73
C ARG A 179 -0.63 6.97 -27.29
N PRO A 180 -0.75 6.42 -28.52
CA PRO A 180 0.31 5.62 -29.13
C PRO A 180 1.67 6.33 -29.17
N GLU A 181 1.68 7.65 -29.33
CA GLU A 181 2.88 8.50 -29.35
C GLU A 181 3.38 8.88 -27.94
N GLY A 182 2.60 8.60 -26.90
CA GLY A 182 2.80 9.00 -25.50
C GLY A 182 3.01 7.84 -24.54
N ARG A 183 3.60 6.72 -24.99
CA ARG A 183 3.76 5.54 -24.13
C ARG A 183 4.92 5.62 -23.15
N ASP A 184 5.77 6.63 -23.27
CA ASP A 184 7.02 6.69 -22.52
C ASP A 184 6.83 6.98 -21.03
N VAL A 185 7.85 6.60 -20.26
CA VAL A 185 8.08 7.13 -18.91
C VAL A 185 9.34 8.00 -18.89
N TYR A 186 9.25 9.18 -18.31
CA TYR A 186 10.34 10.14 -18.19
C TYR A 186 10.93 10.15 -16.78
N VAL A 187 12.25 10.33 -16.72
CA VAL A 187 12.97 10.76 -15.52
C VAL A 187 13.52 12.15 -15.83
N SER A 188 12.97 13.17 -15.20
CA SER A 188 13.32 14.56 -15.49
C SER A 188 13.72 15.31 -14.24
N LYS A 189 14.81 16.06 -14.30
CA LYS A 189 15.41 16.77 -13.18
C LYS A 189 14.59 18.02 -12.83
N PHE A 190 14.30 18.20 -11.54
CA PHE A 190 13.76 19.45 -11.02
C PHE A 190 14.85 20.53 -10.97
N ASN A 191 14.46 21.78 -11.19
CA ASN A 191 15.32 22.92 -10.90
C ASN A 191 15.59 23.05 -9.38
N ARG A 192 16.61 23.82 -9.00
CA ARG A 192 17.10 23.86 -7.60
C ARG A 192 16.05 24.26 -6.56
N ASN A 193 15.11 25.12 -6.91
CA ASN A 193 14.05 25.58 -6.01
C ASN A 193 12.79 24.71 -6.08
N LEU A 194 12.81 23.59 -6.83
CA LEU A 194 11.72 22.63 -6.97
C LEU A 194 10.41 23.23 -7.49
N THR A 195 10.48 24.28 -8.30
CA THR A 195 9.30 24.94 -8.89
C THR A 195 9.04 24.50 -10.33
N ASP A 196 9.99 23.86 -10.99
CA ASP A 196 9.83 23.39 -12.37
C ASP A 196 10.77 22.22 -12.71
N VAL A 197 10.53 21.57 -13.83
CA VAL A 197 11.40 20.54 -14.42
C VAL A 197 12.27 21.20 -15.49
N GLU A 198 13.59 21.01 -15.46
CA GLU A 198 14.52 21.73 -16.35
C GLU A 198 15.18 20.86 -17.41
N GLU A 199 15.28 19.54 -17.20
CA GLU A 199 16.01 18.64 -18.10
C GLU A 199 15.46 17.21 -18.06
N VAL A 200 15.31 16.56 -19.22
CA VAL A 200 15.05 15.11 -19.28
C VAL A 200 16.37 14.36 -19.08
N THR A 201 16.49 13.62 -17.98
CA THR A 201 17.65 12.77 -17.68
C THR A 201 17.60 11.44 -18.40
N PHE A 202 16.42 10.82 -18.47
CA PHE A 202 16.22 9.56 -19.18
C PHE A 202 14.78 9.40 -19.67
N ARG A 203 14.59 8.63 -20.74
CA ARG A 203 13.28 8.28 -21.31
C ARG A 203 13.20 6.76 -21.54
N PHE A 204 12.18 6.13 -20.98
CA PHE A 204 11.81 4.74 -21.23
C PHE A 204 10.76 4.70 -22.36
N ASP A 205 11.21 4.72 -23.61
CA ASP A 205 10.36 4.93 -24.80
C ASP A 205 9.75 3.65 -25.41
N LYS A 206 10.32 2.49 -25.08
CA LYS A 206 9.92 1.20 -25.65
C LYS A 206 8.68 0.58 -24.98
N TYR A 207 8.34 1.01 -23.77
CA TYR A 207 7.44 0.28 -22.87
C TYR A 207 6.18 1.08 -22.57
N ASP A 208 5.06 0.39 -22.34
CA ASP A 208 3.80 1.02 -21.92
C ASP A 208 3.65 0.89 -20.40
N PHE A 209 4.45 1.69 -19.69
CA PHE A 209 4.57 1.67 -18.23
C PHE A 209 3.90 2.88 -17.57
N GLU A 210 3.57 2.71 -16.29
CA GLU A 210 3.00 3.73 -15.42
C GLU A 210 3.45 3.51 -13.96
N ALA A 211 2.90 4.29 -13.04
CA ALA A 211 3.16 4.24 -11.60
C ALA A 211 4.65 4.19 -11.21
N PRO A 212 5.50 5.10 -11.71
CA PRO A 212 6.94 5.00 -11.56
C PRO A 212 7.45 5.35 -10.16
N THR A 213 8.43 4.59 -9.69
CA THR A 213 9.25 4.93 -8.53
C THR A 213 10.70 4.50 -8.74
N ILE A 214 11.66 5.18 -8.12
CA ILE A 214 13.07 4.80 -8.13
C ILE A 214 13.56 4.50 -6.73
N LEU A 215 14.23 3.36 -6.59
CA LEU A 215 14.99 2.96 -5.42
C LEU A 215 16.48 3.13 -5.70
N GLN A 216 17.21 3.77 -4.79
CA GLN A 216 18.66 3.96 -4.93
C GLN A 216 19.40 3.20 -3.83
N THR A 217 20.42 2.44 -4.24
CA THR A 217 21.38 1.77 -3.35
C THR A 217 22.72 2.50 -3.37
N GLU A 218 23.71 1.98 -2.66
CA GLU A 218 25.08 2.51 -2.72
C GLU A 218 25.72 2.32 -4.11
N LYS A 219 25.19 1.43 -4.96
CA LYS A 219 25.76 1.13 -6.28
C LYS A 219 24.83 1.43 -7.45
N SER A 220 23.52 1.33 -7.27
CA SER A 220 22.58 1.25 -8.39
C SER A 220 21.30 2.02 -8.16
N TYR A 221 20.61 2.28 -9.26
CA TYR A 221 19.23 2.73 -9.31
C TYR A 221 18.38 1.58 -9.83
N PHE A 222 17.23 1.38 -9.22
CA PHE A 222 16.20 0.45 -9.66
C PHE A 222 14.91 1.24 -9.88
N ALA A 223 14.43 1.31 -11.12
CA ALA A 223 13.14 1.89 -11.43
C ALA A 223 12.08 0.79 -11.43
N LEU A 224 11.02 0.95 -10.63
CA LEU A 224 9.88 0.04 -10.55
C LEU A 224 8.66 0.70 -11.20
N MET A 225 7.96 -0.04 -12.04
CA MET A 225 6.80 0.45 -12.79
C MET A 225 5.79 -0.68 -13.01
N SER A 226 4.51 -0.34 -13.05
CA SER A 226 3.46 -1.24 -13.54
C SER A 226 3.23 -1.05 -15.04
N HIS A 227 2.56 -1.99 -15.66
CA HIS A 227 1.95 -1.79 -16.98
C HIS A 227 0.63 -1.02 -16.86
N LYS A 228 0.15 -0.45 -17.98
CA LYS A 228 -1.11 0.29 -18.04
C LYS A 228 -2.34 -0.62 -18.12
N THR A 229 -2.85 -1.02 -16.96
CA THR A 229 -4.08 -1.81 -16.83
C THR A 229 -5.14 -1.11 -15.97
N GLY A 230 -4.99 0.21 -15.77
CA GLY A 230 -5.85 1.00 -14.88
C GLY A 230 -5.78 0.48 -13.45
N TYR A 231 -6.93 0.39 -12.77
CA TYR A 231 -7.00 -0.14 -11.40
C TYR A 231 -6.78 -1.66 -11.29
N ARG A 232 -6.65 -2.39 -12.40
CA ARG A 232 -6.35 -3.83 -12.36
C ARG A 232 -4.85 -4.03 -12.12
N PRO A 233 -4.46 -4.93 -11.20
CA PRO A 233 -3.05 -5.19 -10.94
C PRO A 233 -2.42 -6.00 -12.08
N ASN A 234 -1.12 -5.84 -12.26
CA ASN A 234 -0.30 -6.61 -13.21
C ASN A 234 1.05 -6.95 -12.56
N ASN A 235 1.90 -7.68 -13.28
CA ASN A 235 3.25 -8.00 -12.80
C ASN A 235 4.15 -6.76 -12.92
N VAL A 236 4.30 -6.02 -11.82
CA VAL A 236 5.26 -4.91 -11.71
C VAL A 236 6.66 -5.40 -12.08
N VAL A 237 7.37 -4.57 -12.84
CA VAL A 237 8.74 -4.83 -13.27
C VAL A 237 9.71 -3.87 -12.61
N ALA A 238 10.97 -4.28 -12.54
CA ALA A 238 12.10 -3.41 -12.25
C ALA A 238 13.07 -3.36 -13.44
N MET A 239 13.72 -2.21 -13.60
CA MET A 239 14.88 -2.00 -14.48
C MET A 239 16.01 -1.44 -13.64
N ARG A 240 17.26 -1.80 -13.93
CA ARG A 240 18.45 -1.43 -13.15
C ARG A 240 19.45 -0.62 -13.97
N ALA A 241 20.07 0.39 -13.36
CA ALA A 241 21.19 1.14 -13.94
C ALA A 241 22.23 1.56 -12.87
N ASP A 242 23.47 1.79 -13.28
CA ASP A 242 24.52 2.39 -12.41
C ASP A 242 24.42 3.91 -12.33
N LYS A 243 23.78 4.53 -13.31
CA LYS A 243 23.55 5.98 -13.40
C LYS A 243 22.11 6.23 -13.86
N LEU A 244 21.52 7.35 -13.45
CA LEU A 244 20.14 7.71 -13.83
C LEU A 244 19.96 7.93 -15.33
N ASP A 245 20.99 8.47 -16.01
CA ASP A 245 21.04 8.64 -17.47
C ASP A 245 21.30 7.32 -18.22
N GLY A 246 21.40 6.21 -17.49
CA GLY A 246 21.50 4.86 -18.03
C GLY A 246 22.94 4.39 -18.31
N PRO A 247 23.10 3.33 -19.12
CA PRO A 247 22.01 2.53 -19.72
C PRO A 247 21.21 1.74 -18.67
N TRP A 248 19.91 1.59 -18.89
CA TRP A 248 19.02 0.76 -18.08
C TRP A 248 18.90 -0.66 -18.64
N SER A 249 18.76 -1.66 -17.75
CA SER A 249 18.56 -3.05 -18.12
C SER A 249 17.21 -3.29 -18.82
N GLN A 250 17.01 -4.46 -19.44
CA GLN A 250 15.64 -4.91 -19.75
C GLN A 250 14.83 -5.11 -18.44
N PRO A 251 13.50 -4.94 -18.49
CA PRO A 251 12.64 -5.14 -17.33
C PRO A 251 12.60 -6.61 -16.88
N PHE A 252 12.48 -6.83 -15.58
CA PHE A 252 12.27 -8.15 -14.97
C PHE A 252 11.22 -8.06 -13.87
N PHE A 253 10.45 -9.14 -13.63
CA PHE A 253 9.43 -9.15 -12.58
C PHE A 253 10.03 -9.02 -11.19
N VAL A 254 9.39 -8.22 -10.34
CA VAL A 254 9.82 -8.01 -8.96
C VAL A 254 9.25 -9.06 -7.99
N ALA A 255 8.25 -9.83 -8.41
CA ALA A 255 7.56 -10.84 -7.63
C ALA A 255 7.31 -12.09 -8.50
N PRO A 256 6.95 -13.25 -7.92
CA PRO A 256 6.58 -14.43 -8.71
C PRO A 256 5.47 -14.09 -9.71
N ALA A 257 5.62 -14.54 -10.95
CA ALA A 257 4.64 -14.31 -12.01
C ALA A 257 3.25 -14.79 -11.61
N TYR A 258 2.21 -14.18 -12.19
CA TYR A 258 0.78 -14.47 -11.93
C TYR A 258 0.28 -14.12 -10.53
N THR A 259 1.15 -13.73 -9.60
CA THR A 259 0.71 -13.05 -8.36
C THR A 259 0.26 -11.62 -8.65
N ARG A 260 0.68 -11.04 -9.80
CA ARG A 260 0.46 -9.63 -10.16
C ARG A 260 0.99 -8.71 -9.07
N THR A 261 2.22 -9.02 -8.66
CA THR A 261 2.89 -8.41 -7.50
C THR A 261 2.02 -8.44 -6.25
N PHE A 262 1.44 -9.61 -5.96
CA PHE A 262 0.50 -9.80 -4.85
C PHE A 262 -0.77 -8.93 -4.95
N SER A 263 -1.27 -8.75 -6.18
CA SER A 263 -2.45 -7.95 -6.53
C SER A 263 -2.27 -6.44 -6.25
N THR A 264 -1.06 -5.92 -6.41
CA THR A 264 -0.75 -4.49 -6.18
C THR A 264 -0.30 -3.78 -7.45
N GLN A 265 -0.35 -2.44 -7.39
CA GLN A 265 0.29 -1.54 -8.35
C GLN A 265 1.38 -0.76 -7.62
N SER A 266 2.53 -0.51 -8.25
CA SER A 266 3.55 0.36 -7.66
C SER A 266 3.00 1.76 -7.36
N GLY A 267 3.66 2.48 -6.46
CA GLY A 267 3.29 3.87 -6.15
C GLY A 267 4.46 4.63 -5.55
N PHE A 268 5.21 3.98 -4.67
CA PHE A 268 6.40 4.55 -4.05
C PHE A 268 7.39 3.47 -3.60
N SER A 269 8.64 3.86 -3.40
CA SER A 269 9.64 3.00 -2.79
C SER A 269 10.52 3.81 -1.85
N TRP A 270 10.90 3.23 -0.72
CA TRP A 270 11.62 3.95 0.32
C TRP A 270 12.84 3.21 0.82
N ARG A 271 13.88 3.97 1.17
CA ARG A 271 15.11 3.47 1.80
C ARG A 271 15.14 3.92 3.26
N ILE A 272 15.25 2.96 4.16
CA ILE A 272 15.43 3.16 5.59
C ILE A 272 16.88 2.84 5.94
N LYS A 273 17.70 3.87 6.15
CA LYS A 273 19.07 3.71 6.63
C LYS A 273 19.06 3.59 8.16
N GLY A 274 18.86 2.38 8.66
CA GLY A 274 18.92 2.09 10.09
C GLY A 274 20.35 1.98 10.62
N SER A 275 20.47 1.98 11.96
CA SER A 275 21.76 1.84 12.66
C SER A 275 22.41 0.45 12.53
N LYS A 276 21.66 -0.58 12.12
CA LYS A 276 22.16 -1.97 11.97
C LYS A 276 22.02 -2.51 10.55
N ALA A 277 20.97 -2.13 9.84
CA ALA A 277 20.70 -2.56 8.48
C ALA A 277 20.07 -1.43 7.66
N THR A 278 20.26 -1.50 6.34
CA THR A 278 19.46 -0.71 5.40
C THR A 278 18.31 -1.58 4.92
N THR A 279 17.08 -1.12 5.10
CA THR A 279 15.87 -1.77 4.60
C THR A 279 15.27 -0.96 3.47
N TYR A 280 14.77 -1.65 2.47
CA TYR A 280 14.08 -1.06 1.34
C TYR A 280 12.63 -1.53 1.34
N LEU A 281 11.69 -0.62 1.10
CA LEU A 281 10.25 -0.92 1.07
C LEU A 281 9.68 -0.64 -0.32
N TYR A 282 8.89 -1.58 -0.81
CA TYR A 282 7.92 -1.41 -1.88
C TYR A 282 6.61 -0.95 -1.24
N MET A 283 6.14 0.25 -1.55
CA MET A 283 4.97 0.86 -0.93
C MET A 283 3.92 1.07 -2.02
N ALA A 284 2.86 0.27 -1.97
CA ALA A 284 1.97 0.04 -3.09
C ALA A 284 0.51 -0.01 -2.68
N ASP A 285 -0.36 0.12 -3.67
CA ASP A 285 -1.80 0.06 -3.51
C ASP A 285 -2.36 -1.24 -4.08
N GLN A 286 -3.24 -1.85 -3.30
CA GLN A 286 -4.16 -2.86 -3.74
C GLN A 286 -5.49 -2.16 -4.10
N TRP A 287 -5.63 -1.69 -5.34
CA TRP A 287 -6.83 -0.94 -5.77
C TRP A 287 -8.13 -1.74 -5.73
N GLY A 288 -9.15 -1.21 -5.06
CA GLY A 288 -10.50 -1.77 -5.04
C GLY A 288 -11.38 -1.10 -6.09
N MET A 289 -11.29 -1.48 -7.37
CA MET A 289 -11.99 -0.79 -8.48
C MET A 289 -13.50 -0.55 -8.24
N LEU A 290 -14.19 -1.46 -7.55
CA LEU A 290 -15.63 -1.35 -7.24
C LEU A 290 -15.92 -0.47 -6.01
N SER A 291 -14.91 -0.11 -5.23
CA SER A 291 -14.99 0.66 -3.99
C SER A 291 -13.61 1.24 -3.68
N LEU A 292 -13.22 2.33 -4.37
CA LEU A 292 -11.84 2.83 -4.32
C LEU A 292 -11.40 3.28 -2.92
N TRP A 293 -12.33 3.79 -2.11
CA TRP A 293 -12.13 4.11 -0.70
C TRP A 293 -11.78 2.90 0.18
N GLU A 294 -12.07 1.68 -0.28
CA GLU A 294 -11.68 0.41 0.38
C GLU A 294 -10.37 -0.17 -0.17
N SER A 295 -9.62 0.59 -0.98
CA SER A 295 -8.30 0.16 -1.43
C SER A 295 -7.34 -0.04 -0.24
N ARG A 296 -6.33 -0.89 -0.41
CA ARG A 296 -5.42 -1.26 0.68
C ARG A 296 -4.01 -0.78 0.41
N ASN A 297 -3.32 -0.37 1.48
CA ASN A 297 -1.88 -0.20 1.46
C ASN A 297 -1.21 -1.57 1.64
N VAL A 298 -0.26 -1.87 0.76
CA VAL A 298 0.53 -3.10 0.78
C VAL A 298 1.99 -2.71 0.74
N TRP A 299 2.61 -2.68 1.91
CA TRP A 299 4.02 -2.29 2.06
C TRP A 299 4.84 -3.53 2.36
N LEU A 300 5.86 -3.78 1.55
CA LEU A 300 6.62 -5.03 1.57
C LEU A 300 8.12 -4.76 1.53
N PRO A 301 8.94 -5.54 2.25
CA PRO A 301 10.39 -5.44 2.13
C PRO A 301 10.86 -5.86 0.73
N ILE A 302 11.93 -5.21 0.27
CA ILE A 302 12.65 -5.53 -0.96
C ILE A 302 14.00 -6.16 -0.60
N GLU A 303 14.26 -7.33 -1.14
CA GLU A 303 15.59 -7.95 -1.15
C GLU A 303 16.32 -7.58 -2.44
N ILE A 304 17.53 -7.05 -2.32
CA ILE A 304 18.35 -6.63 -3.48
C ILE A 304 19.57 -7.53 -3.59
N ASP A 305 19.82 -8.04 -4.79
CA ASP A 305 21.05 -8.72 -5.15
C ASP A 305 21.83 -7.87 -6.17
N GLU A 306 22.77 -7.08 -5.64
CA GLU A 306 23.67 -6.24 -6.42
C GLU A 306 24.59 -7.03 -7.37
N LYS A 307 24.86 -8.31 -7.08
CA LYS A 307 25.74 -9.13 -7.92
C LYS A 307 25.03 -9.53 -9.21
N SER A 308 23.75 -9.88 -9.12
CA SER A 308 22.92 -10.17 -10.30
C SER A 308 22.23 -8.93 -10.89
N GLY A 309 22.25 -7.79 -10.17
CA GLY A 309 21.56 -6.58 -10.58
C GLY A 309 20.04 -6.72 -10.51
N SER A 310 19.53 -7.53 -9.57
CA SER A 310 18.11 -7.85 -9.43
C SER A 310 17.56 -7.48 -8.05
N LEU A 311 16.24 -7.44 -7.94
CA LEU A 311 15.53 -7.29 -6.67
C LEU A 311 14.30 -8.18 -6.61
N LYS A 312 13.80 -8.43 -5.39
CA LYS A 312 12.57 -9.17 -5.12
C LYS A 312 11.74 -8.44 -4.07
N VAL A 313 10.47 -8.21 -4.36
CA VAL A 313 9.46 -7.81 -3.38
C VAL A 313 9.01 -9.06 -2.65
N VAL A 314 9.14 -9.08 -1.32
CA VAL A 314 8.91 -10.27 -0.50
C VAL A 314 7.62 -10.15 0.28
N TRP A 315 6.68 -11.08 0.06
CA TRP A 315 5.42 -11.12 0.79
C TRP A 315 5.62 -11.59 2.23
N HIS A 316 5.11 -10.81 3.18
CA HIS A 316 4.92 -11.19 4.57
C HIS A 316 3.55 -10.72 5.03
N ASP A 317 2.73 -11.66 5.54
CA ASP A 317 1.39 -11.33 6.03
C ASP A 317 1.41 -10.33 7.18
N VAL A 318 2.40 -10.48 8.07
CA VAL A 318 2.62 -9.66 9.26
C VAL A 318 4.13 -9.60 9.49
N TYR A 319 4.69 -8.40 9.64
CA TYR A 319 6.08 -8.23 10.01
C TYR A 319 6.29 -7.05 10.96
N ASP A 320 7.25 -7.19 11.87
CA ASP A 320 7.73 -6.11 12.72
C ASP A 320 8.87 -5.38 11.99
N LEU A 321 8.87 -4.05 12.03
CA LEU A 321 9.90 -3.19 11.45
C LEU A 321 10.37 -2.20 12.50
N ASP A 322 11.63 -2.29 12.88
CA ASP A 322 12.29 -1.27 13.68
C ASP A 322 13.01 -0.30 12.74
N VAL A 323 12.38 0.84 12.47
CA VAL A 323 12.92 1.88 11.58
C VAL A 323 14.24 2.49 12.05
N LYS A 324 14.53 2.47 13.37
CA LYS A 324 15.77 3.02 13.95
C LYS A 324 16.95 2.10 13.71
N THR A 325 16.73 0.79 13.80
CA THR A 325 17.75 -0.22 13.48
C THR A 325 17.77 -0.61 12.01
N GLY A 326 16.66 -0.38 11.31
CA GLY A 326 16.42 -0.81 9.94
C GLY A 326 16.24 -2.32 9.82
N ILE A 327 15.96 -3.02 10.92
CA ILE A 327 15.72 -4.47 10.92
C ILE A 327 14.22 -4.71 10.84
N TRP A 328 13.81 -5.57 9.91
CA TRP A 328 12.46 -6.14 9.89
C TRP A 328 12.51 -7.65 10.13
N LYS A 329 11.41 -8.22 10.63
CA LYS A 329 11.26 -9.66 10.87
C LYS A 329 9.82 -10.12 10.64
N PRO A 330 9.59 -11.23 9.92
CA PRO A 330 8.27 -11.83 9.83
C PRO A 330 7.78 -12.26 11.21
N VAL A 331 6.50 -12.01 11.50
CA VAL A 331 5.85 -12.55 12.69
C VAL A 331 5.37 -13.97 12.36
N ARG A 332 5.62 -14.92 13.25
CA ARG A 332 5.22 -16.32 13.05
C ARG A 332 3.85 -16.57 13.66
N GLY A 333 2.89 -16.99 12.84
CA GLY A 333 1.60 -17.48 13.28
C GLY A 333 1.50 -19.00 13.28
N LYS A 334 0.40 -19.52 13.82
CA LYS A 334 0.03 -20.93 13.77
C LYS A 334 -0.92 -21.19 12.60
N THR A 335 -0.56 -22.16 11.77
CA THR A 335 -1.32 -22.52 10.57
C THR A 335 -2.43 -23.54 10.87
N TYR A 336 -3.60 -23.32 10.30
CA TYR A 336 -4.75 -24.24 10.31
C TYR A 336 -5.20 -24.46 8.87
N THR A 337 -5.05 -25.68 8.37
CA THR A 337 -5.34 -26.00 6.96
C THR A 337 -6.79 -26.41 6.75
N SER A 338 -7.33 -26.10 5.58
CA SER A 338 -8.71 -26.43 5.18
C SER A 338 -9.02 -27.93 5.26
N LYS A 339 -8.01 -28.79 5.08
CA LYS A 339 -8.09 -30.25 5.26
C LYS A 339 -8.77 -30.67 6.58
N TYR A 340 -8.61 -29.89 7.64
CA TYR A 340 -9.18 -30.19 8.96
C TYR A 340 -10.36 -29.30 9.32
N ALA A 341 -10.79 -28.42 8.42
CA ALA A 341 -11.94 -27.56 8.63
C ALA A 341 -13.24 -28.36 8.47
N LYS A 342 -14.28 -27.95 9.21
CA LYS A 342 -15.63 -28.50 9.09
C LYS A 342 -16.36 -27.78 7.97
N THR A 343 -17.12 -28.50 7.16
CA THR A 343 -17.95 -27.91 6.11
C THR A 343 -19.43 -28.03 6.45
N THR A 344 -20.25 -27.13 5.91
CA THR A 344 -21.73 -27.16 6.04
C THR A 344 -22.33 -26.78 4.68
N GLY A 345 -23.51 -27.31 4.38
CA GLY A 345 -24.19 -27.09 3.10
C GLY A 345 -23.43 -27.74 1.94
N SER A 346 -23.21 -26.98 0.87
CA SER A 346 -22.52 -27.45 -0.35
C SER A 346 -20.99 -27.28 -0.30
N ALA A 347 -20.47 -26.67 0.76
CA ALA A 347 -19.05 -26.47 0.93
C ALA A 347 -18.36 -27.83 1.13
N HIS A 348 -17.25 -28.04 0.44
CA HIS A 348 -16.55 -29.33 0.42
C HIS A 348 -15.06 -29.15 0.20
N LEU A 349 -14.31 -30.21 0.49
CA LEU A 349 -12.87 -30.28 0.20
C LEU A 349 -12.67 -30.81 -1.22
N GLN A 350 -11.84 -30.10 -1.99
CA GLN A 350 -11.49 -30.45 -3.36
C GLN A 350 -9.98 -30.68 -3.46
N GLU A 351 -9.57 -31.62 -4.32
CA GLU A 351 -8.17 -31.81 -4.65
C GLU A 351 -7.59 -30.56 -5.33
N ALA A 352 -6.46 -30.08 -4.81
CA ALA A 352 -5.76 -28.92 -5.32
C ALA A 352 -4.26 -29.11 -5.11
N THR A 353 -3.53 -29.51 -6.16
CA THR A 353 -2.07 -29.81 -6.08
C THR A 353 -1.20 -28.63 -5.64
N PHE A 354 -1.72 -27.41 -5.73
CA PHE A 354 -1.08 -26.17 -5.26
C PHE A 354 -1.45 -25.82 -3.80
N GLY A 355 -2.47 -26.47 -3.24
CA GLY A 355 -2.96 -26.26 -1.87
C GLY A 355 -2.16 -27.03 -0.83
N SER A 356 -2.27 -26.59 0.41
CA SER A 356 -1.70 -27.26 1.58
C SER A 356 -2.32 -28.65 1.72
N HIS A 357 -1.48 -29.68 1.77
CA HIS A 357 -1.90 -31.08 1.76
C HIS A 357 -2.69 -31.50 0.51
N ASN A 358 -2.46 -30.83 -0.62
CA ASN A 358 -3.14 -31.06 -1.90
C ASN A 358 -4.67 -30.89 -1.85
N VAL A 359 -5.16 -30.04 -0.93
CA VAL A 359 -6.59 -29.82 -0.71
C VAL A 359 -6.88 -28.32 -0.61
N ILE A 360 -8.04 -27.92 -1.11
CA ILE A 360 -8.63 -26.60 -0.88
C ILE A 360 -10.10 -26.76 -0.49
N ALA A 361 -10.61 -25.90 0.39
CA ALA A 361 -12.04 -25.83 0.66
C ALA A 361 -12.73 -24.90 -0.34
N THR A 362 -13.79 -25.38 -0.98
CA THR A 362 -14.55 -24.65 -2.00
C THR A 362 -16.07 -24.77 -1.75
N GLY A 363 -16.87 -24.15 -2.61
CA GLY A 363 -18.34 -24.14 -2.51
C GLY A 363 -18.88 -23.22 -1.42
N ILE A 364 -18.10 -22.22 -0.99
CA ILE A 364 -18.53 -21.24 0.02
C ILE A 364 -19.57 -20.29 -0.60
N TYR A 365 -20.77 -20.27 -0.03
CA TYR A 365 -21.90 -19.53 -0.58
C TYR A 365 -22.90 -19.12 0.50
N GLY A 366 -23.19 -17.82 0.58
CA GLY A 366 -24.12 -17.27 1.56
C GLY A 366 -23.79 -17.70 3.00
N ASN A 367 -24.82 -17.82 3.83
CA ASN A 367 -24.73 -18.31 5.20
C ASN A 367 -24.95 -19.82 5.35
N ASP A 368 -25.47 -20.49 4.31
CA ASP A 368 -25.83 -21.91 4.36
C ASP A 368 -24.70 -22.86 3.96
N SER A 369 -23.72 -22.35 3.19
CA SER A 369 -22.59 -23.12 2.68
C SER A 369 -21.27 -22.54 3.17
N THR A 370 -20.72 -23.11 4.25
CA THR A 370 -19.65 -22.49 5.03
C THR A 370 -18.49 -23.43 5.35
N ILE A 371 -17.34 -22.84 5.69
CA ILE A 371 -16.15 -23.53 6.20
C ILE A 371 -15.84 -23.02 7.60
N THR A 372 -15.68 -23.92 8.58
CA THR A 372 -15.36 -23.57 9.96
C THR A 372 -14.03 -24.14 10.39
N PHE A 373 -13.11 -23.27 10.80
CA PHE A 373 -11.84 -23.62 11.41
C PHE A 373 -11.98 -23.61 12.94
N GLU A 374 -11.38 -24.60 13.61
CA GLU A 374 -11.17 -24.55 15.06
C GLU A 374 -9.74 -24.10 15.35
N VAL A 375 -9.60 -23.01 16.10
CA VAL A 375 -8.30 -22.36 16.35
C VAL A 375 -8.06 -22.09 17.83
N GLU A 376 -6.80 -21.97 18.22
CA GLU A 376 -6.40 -21.51 19.56
C GLU A 376 -6.18 -19.99 19.55
N GLY A 377 -6.91 -19.29 20.41
CA GLY A 377 -6.79 -17.87 20.69
C GLY A 377 -6.12 -17.59 22.03
N GLN A 378 -5.67 -16.35 22.21
CA GLN A 378 -4.91 -15.91 23.38
C GLN A 378 -5.70 -14.93 24.28
N GLY A 379 -6.97 -14.65 23.95
CA GLY A 379 -7.84 -13.78 24.74
C GLY A 379 -7.70 -12.29 24.42
N ARG A 380 -7.27 -11.97 23.20
CA ARG A 380 -7.06 -10.62 22.67
C ARG A 380 -7.31 -10.65 21.17
N ASP A 381 -7.45 -9.47 20.58
CA ASP A 381 -7.47 -9.32 19.13
C ASP A 381 -6.18 -9.88 18.52
N GLN A 382 -6.34 -10.71 17.49
CA GLN A 382 -5.26 -11.38 16.80
C GLN A 382 -5.43 -11.25 15.30
N TRP A 383 -4.34 -10.95 14.61
CA TRP A 383 -4.33 -11.01 13.16
C TRP A 383 -4.55 -12.46 12.70
N VAL A 384 -5.39 -12.62 11.70
CA VAL A 384 -5.65 -13.89 11.02
C VAL A 384 -5.56 -13.66 9.52
N SER A 385 -4.62 -14.32 8.87
CA SER A 385 -4.47 -14.28 7.41
C SER A 385 -5.19 -15.44 6.77
N PHE A 386 -6.13 -15.13 5.88
CA PHE A 386 -6.92 -16.08 5.12
C PHE A 386 -6.24 -16.29 3.77
N TYR A 387 -5.70 -17.48 3.54
CA TYR A 387 -5.06 -17.84 2.28
C TYR A 387 -6.12 -18.39 1.32
N HIS A 388 -6.32 -17.70 0.21
CA HIS A 388 -7.42 -17.96 -0.71
C HIS A 388 -7.00 -18.03 -2.17
N GLN A 389 -7.85 -18.66 -2.95
CA GLN A 389 -7.86 -18.60 -4.40
C GLN A 389 -9.21 -18.08 -4.88
N ASN A 390 -9.19 -17.13 -5.80
CA ASN A 390 -10.39 -16.64 -6.47
C ASN A 390 -10.14 -16.55 -7.98
N ILE A 391 -10.56 -17.55 -8.74
CA ILE A 391 -10.23 -17.68 -10.17
C ILE A 391 -11.20 -16.96 -11.11
N ASP A 392 -12.10 -16.11 -10.60
CA ASP A 392 -13.17 -15.50 -11.38
C ASP A 392 -12.67 -14.64 -12.54
N ASP A 393 -11.48 -14.03 -12.41
CA ASP A 393 -10.86 -13.22 -13.46
C ASP A 393 -10.28 -14.03 -14.62
N MET A 394 -10.06 -15.35 -14.43
CA MET A 394 -9.56 -16.26 -15.46
C MET A 394 -8.21 -15.87 -16.08
N GLY A 395 -7.45 -14.98 -15.46
CA GLY A 395 -6.15 -14.48 -15.96
C GLY A 395 -6.25 -13.29 -16.91
N PHE A 396 -7.42 -12.69 -17.10
CA PHE A 396 -7.59 -11.52 -17.98
C PHE A 396 -7.10 -10.21 -17.37
N GLY A 397 -6.88 -10.14 -16.06
CA GLY A 397 -6.38 -8.97 -15.36
C GLY A 397 -4.98 -8.54 -15.81
N ASP A 398 -4.21 -9.43 -16.45
CA ASP A 398 -2.91 -9.12 -17.05
C ASP A 398 -3.03 -8.39 -18.42
N GLN A 399 -4.23 -8.23 -18.98
CA GLN A 399 -4.46 -7.63 -20.29
C GLN A 399 -5.25 -6.32 -20.19
N PRO A 400 -4.76 -5.24 -20.83
CA PRO A 400 -5.57 -4.03 -21.03
C PRO A 400 -6.87 -4.41 -21.75
N PHE A 401 -8.01 -4.00 -21.21
CA PHE A 401 -9.34 -4.31 -21.74
C PHE A 401 -9.70 -5.81 -21.80
N GLY A 402 -8.96 -6.68 -21.11
CA GLY A 402 -9.32 -8.09 -20.99
C GLY A 402 -10.72 -8.26 -20.40
N GLN A 403 -11.63 -8.93 -21.12
CA GLN A 403 -12.96 -9.27 -20.62
C GLN A 403 -13.28 -10.72 -21.03
N PRO A 404 -13.42 -11.66 -20.08
CA PRO A 404 -13.83 -13.03 -20.38
C PRO A 404 -15.35 -13.16 -20.65
N ASP A 405 -16.09 -12.05 -20.59
CA ASP A 405 -17.54 -12.02 -20.73
C ASP A 405 -17.98 -12.22 -22.19
N ARG A 406 -18.01 -13.48 -22.59
CA ARG A 406 -18.41 -13.87 -23.94
C ARG A 406 -19.93 -14.00 -24.08
N ILE A 407 -20.65 -14.39 -23.02
CA ILE A 407 -22.13 -14.53 -22.93
C ILE A 407 -22.56 -14.61 -21.45
N ASN A 408 -23.21 -13.59 -20.86
CA ASN A 408 -23.70 -13.59 -19.46
C ASN A 408 -22.66 -14.14 -18.46
N GLY A 409 -21.42 -13.68 -18.55
CA GLY A 409 -20.28 -14.26 -17.84
C GLY A 409 -20.39 -14.17 -16.31
N THR A 410 -19.77 -15.13 -15.62
CA THR A 410 -19.65 -15.16 -14.14
C THR A 410 -18.43 -14.39 -13.63
N TRP A 411 -17.84 -13.52 -14.46
CA TRP A 411 -16.59 -12.82 -14.16
C TRP A 411 -16.78 -11.79 -13.05
N GLN A 412 -15.89 -11.81 -12.06
CA GLN A 412 -15.95 -10.94 -10.89
C GLN A 412 -14.52 -10.56 -10.45
N LEU A 413 -14.28 -9.27 -10.20
CA LEU A 413 -12.98 -8.76 -9.73
C LEU A 413 -12.67 -9.15 -8.27
N ARG A 414 -13.70 -9.54 -7.52
CA ARG A 414 -13.56 -9.97 -6.13
C ARG A 414 -14.72 -10.83 -5.70
N ARG A 415 -14.45 -11.69 -4.75
CA ARG A 415 -15.44 -12.30 -3.87
C ARG A 415 -15.39 -11.64 -2.50
N ILE A 416 -16.48 -11.73 -1.75
CA ILE A 416 -16.52 -11.22 -0.39
C ILE A 416 -17.05 -12.33 0.50
N SER A 417 -16.31 -12.65 1.56
CA SER A 417 -16.72 -13.63 2.54
C SER A 417 -17.14 -12.97 3.86
N SER A 418 -18.14 -13.56 4.52
CA SER A 418 -18.43 -13.28 5.93
C SER A 418 -17.47 -14.08 6.79
N VAL A 419 -16.98 -13.48 7.85
CA VAL A 419 -16.19 -14.17 8.88
C VAL A 419 -16.86 -13.93 10.22
N VAL A 420 -17.30 -15.03 10.84
CA VAL A 420 -17.99 -15.05 12.14
C VAL A 420 -17.13 -15.81 13.14
N VAL A 421 -16.83 -15.16 14.27
CA VAL A 421 -16.03 -15.76 15.34
C VAL A 421 -16.97 -16.30 16.42
N ASN A 422 -16.79 -17.56 16.84
CA ASN A 422 -17.55 -18.20 17.91
C ASN A 422 -19.08 -18.15 17.74
N GLY A 423 -19.57 -18.09 16.49
CA GLY A 423 -21.00 -17.97 16.18
C GLY A 423 -21.63 -16.62 16.51
N ASP A 424 -20.82 -15.59 16.80
CA ASP A 424 -21.33 -14.25 17.08
C ASP A 424 -21.78 -13.53 15.80
N ASN A 425 -23.04 -13.75 15.43
CA ASN A 425 -23.65 -13.10 14.28
C ASN A 425 -23.95 -11.60 14.49
N SER A 426 -23.69 -11.05 15.70
CA SER A 426 -23.78 -9.61 15.92
C SER A 426 -22.55 -8.86 15.41
N SER A 427 -21.43 -9.57 15.22
CA SER A 427 -20.16 -9.04 14.70
C SER A 427 -19.69 -9.84 13.49
N VAL A 428 -20.21 -9.51 12.31
CA VAL A 428 -19.78 -10.12 11.04
C VAL A 428 -18.64 -9.31 10.44
N HIS A 429 -17.47 -9.94 10.29
CA HIS A 429 -16.32 -9.32 9.64
C HIS A 429 -16.36 -9.55 8.13
N THR A 430 -15.99 -8.54 7.35
CA THR A 430 -15.98 -8.60 5.87
C THR A 430 -14.59 -8.91 5.34
N LEU A 431 -14.43 -10.05 4.68
CA LEU A 431 -13.18 -10.48 4.05
C LEU A 431 -13.22 -10.24 2.54
N TYR A 432 -12.48 -9.24 2.04
CA TYR A 432 -12.42 -8.92 0.62
C TYR A 432 -11.37 -9.78 -0.08
N GLN A 433 -11.83 -10.79 -0.83
CA GLN A 433 -10.97 -11.75 -1.49
C GLN A 433 -10.85 -11.41 -2.97
N LYS A 434 -9.83 -10.61 -3.29
CA LYS A 434 -9.52 -10.24 -4.67
C LYS A 434 -9.23 -11.46 -5.52
N ASP A 435 -9.45 -11.29 -6.82
CA ASP A 435 -9.14 -12.31 -7.79
C ASP A 435 -7.65 -12.70 -7.74
N THR A 436 -7.41 -13.98 -7.95
CA THR A 436 -6.10 -14.62 -8.06
C THR A 436 -6.06 -15.42 -9.35
N HIS A 437 -4.87 -15.78 -9.80
CA HIS A 437 -4.74 -16.68 -10.93
C HIS A 437 -5.01 -18.14 -10.51
N LYS A 438 -5.43 -19.00 -11.44
CA LYS A 438 -5.53 -20.45 -11.20
C LYS A 438 -4.19 -20.99 -10.71
N GLY A 439 -4.23 -21.75 -9.62
CA GLY A 439 -3.05 -22.29 -8.93
C GLY A 439 -2.30 -21.29 -8.05
N ILE A 440 -2.72 -20.02 -8.01
CA ILE A 440 -2.10 -18.99 -7.18
C ILE A 440 -2.95 -18.74 -5.93
N ILE A 441 -2.30 -18.84 -4.78
CA ILE A 441 -2.86 -18.52 -3.47
C ILE A 441 -2.28 -17.19 -3.03
N LEU A 442 -3.14 -16.22 -2.71
CA LEU A 442 -2.79 -14.99 -2.01
C LEU A 442 -3.39 -15.02 -0.62
N SER A 443 -3.10 -14.03 0.22
CA SER A 443 -3.70 -13.91 1.54
C SER A 443 -4.40 -12.57 1.75
N THR A 444 -5.39 -12.56 2.64
CA THR A 444 -6.05 -11.34 3.11
C THR A 444 -6.20 -11.41 4.63
N PRO A 445 -5.73 -10.38 5.37
CA PRO A 445 -5.75 -10.37 6.83
C PRO A 445 -7.03 -9.77 7.41
N LEU A 446 -7.45 -10.27 8.56
CA LEU A 446 -8.42 -9.63 9.46
C LEU A 446 -7.87 -9.60 10.89
N LEU A 447 -8.19 -8.54 11.63
CA LEU A 447 -7.99 -8.51 13.08
C LEU A 447 -9.26 -9.05 13.74
N LEU A 448 -9.16 -10.18 14.45
CA LEU A 448 -10.32 -10.90 14.99
C LEU A 448 -10.25 -11.01 16.53
N PRO A 449 -11.39 -10.84 17.24
CA PRO A 449 -11.44 -10.93 18.69
C PRO A 449 -11.47 -12.39 19.16
N LEU A 450 -10.29 -13.01 19.32
CA LEU A 450 -10.19 -14.41 19.74
C LEU A 450 -10.13 -14.55 21.27
N GLN A 451 -11.03 -15.36 21.83
CA GLN A 451 -11.03 -15.72 23.25
C GLN A 451 -9.82 -16.59 23.59
N ARG A 452 -9.47 -16.70 24.88
CA ARG A 452 -8.38 -17.58 25.31
C ARG A 452 -8.82 -19.04 25.16
N GLY A 453 -7.99 -19.85 24.51
CA GLY A 453 -8.27 -21.27 24.24
C GLY A 453 -8.98 -21.47 22.91
N LYS A 454 -9.85 -22.48 22.84
CA LYS A 454 -10.51 -22.88 21.59
C LYS A 454 -11.53 -21.85 21.11
N ASN A 455 -11.43 -21.47 19.84
CA ASN A 455 -12.37 -20.62 19.12
C ASN A 455 -12.82 -21.30 17.82
N THR A 456 -13.93 -20.86 17.26
CA THR A 456 -14.32 -21.16 15.88
C THR A 456 -14.25 -19.91 15.01
N ILE A 457 -13.80 -20.08 13.77
CA ILE A 457 -13.85 -19.07 12.72
C ILE A 457 -14.62 -19.67 11.57
N THR A 458 -15.87 -19.21 11.37
CA THR A 458 -16.76 -19.67 10.31
C THR A 458 -16.73 -18.66 9.16
N VAL A 459 -16.44 -19.15 7.96
CA VAL A 459 -16.38 -18.38 6.73
C VAL A 459 -17.55 -18.75 5.83
N GLY A 460 -18.40 -17.77 5.52
CA GLY A 460 -19.49 -17.87 4.55
C GLY A 460 -19.28 -16.88 3.40
N GLY A 461 -20.26 -16.77 2.50
CA GLY A 461 -20.26 -15.79 1.42
C GLY A 461 -21.12 -14.57 1.73
N LEU A 462 -20.67 -13.40 1.29
CA LEU A 462 -21.39 -12.12 1.38
C LEU A 462 -21.66 -11.56 -0.01
N TYR A 463 -22.70 -10.73 -0.11
CA TYR A 463 -23.04 -10.05 -1.36
C TYR A 463 -21.88 -9.16 -1.81
N ASN A 464 -21.41 -9.35 -3.03
CA ASN A 464 -20.31 -8.57 -3.60
C ASN A 464 -20.74 -7.58 -4.68
N GLY A 465 -22.06 -7.35 -4.83
CA GLY A 465 -22.64 -6.57 -5.93
C GLY A 465 -23.16 -7.43 -7.09
N PHE A 466 -22.89 -8.74 -7.08
CA PHE A 466 -23.30 -9.65 -8.14
C PHE A 466 -23.87 -10.97 -7.58
N ASP A 467 -23.15 -11.59 -6.63
CA ASP A 467 -23.48 -12.90 -6.06
C ASP A 467 -23.03 -12.97 -4.58
N TYR A 468 -23.26 -14.11 -3.91
CA TYR A 468 -22.92 -14.36 -2.51
C TYR A 468 -21.79 -15.39 -2.36
N LYS A 469 -20.83 -15.42 -3.30
CA LYS A 469 -19.72 -16.39 -3.29
C LYS A 469 -18.58 -15.92 -2.40
N GLY A 470 -18.09 -16.84 -1.55
CA GLY A 470 -16.78 -16.74 -0.92
C GLY A 470 -15.68 -17.32 -1.82
N ALA A 471 -14.43 -16.88 -1.65
CA ALA A 471 -13.30 -17.48 -2.37
C ALA A 471 -12.88 -18.80 -1.73
N ASP A 472 -12.23 -19.66 -2.51
CA ASP A 472 -11.77 -20.96 -2.03
C ASP A 472 -10.65 -20.77 -1.01
N LEU A 473 -10.65 -21.54 0.07
CA LEU A 473 -9.74 -21.36 1.21
C LEU A 473 -8.76 -22.52 1.31
N ASP A 474 -7.47 -22.20 1.28
CA ASP A 474 -6.39 -23.16 1.51
C ASP A 474 -6.16 -23.38 3.00
N ARG A 475 -5.93 -22.29 3.73
CA ARG A 475 -5.59 -22.29 5.16
C ARG A 475 -5.87 -20.93 5.78
N ILE A 476 -5.84 -20.89 7.10
CA ILE A 476 -5.70 -19.64 7.85
C ILE A 476 -4.44 -19.69 8.70
N VAL A 477 -3.84 -18.53 8.96
CA VAL A 477 -2.70 -18.39 9.87
C VAL A 477 -3.08 -17.41 10.96
N VAL A 478 -3.08 -17.87 12.21
CA VAL A 478 -3.41 -17.06 13.40
C VAL A 478 -2.12 -16.59 14.05
N TYR A 479 -1.91 -15.27 14.08
CA TYR A 479 -0.73 -14.64 14.66
C TYR A 479 -0.91 -14.41 16.17
N PRO A 480 0.18 -14.30 16.96
CA PRO A 480 0.08 -13.83 18.34
C PRO A 480 -0.56 -12.43 18.39
N PRO A 481 -1.15 -12.03 19.53
CA PRO A 481 -1.64 -10.67 19.70
C PRO A 481 -0.46 -9.69 19.70
N GLU A 482 -0.65 -8.49 19.19
CA GLU A 482 0.38 -7.45 19.22
C GLU A 482 0.79 -7.13 20.67
N GLU A 483 2.10 -7.06 20.91
CA GLU A 483 2.65 -6.73 22.21
C GLU A 483 2.35 -5.26 22.54
N THR A 484 1.78 -5.00 23.70
CA THR A 484 1.81 -3.66 24.28
C THR A 484 3.22 -3.45 24.83
N ARG A 485 4.08 -2.74 24.09
CA ARG A 485 5.37 -2.28 24.64
C ARG A 485 5.10 -1.37 25.83
N GLN A 486 5.14 -1.91 27.05
CA GLN A 486 5.27 -1.08 28.24
C GLN A 486 6.60 -0.34 28.13
N LYS A 487 6.59 0.98 28.33
CA LYS A 487 7.83 1.76 28.48
C LYS A 487 8.64 1.09 29.58
N ARG A 488 9.90 0.71 29.28
CA ARG A 488 10.87 0.37 30.33
C ARG A 488 10.82 1.49 31.35
N SER A 489 10.61 1.13 32.62
CA SER A 489 10.55 2.13 33.66
C SER A 489 11.89 2.88 33.70
N PHE A 490 11.89 4.15 34.07
CA PHE A 490 13.13 4.93 34.23
C PHE A 490 14.13 4.24 35.19
N LEU A 491 13.64 3.37 36.09
CA LEU A 491 14.45 2.56 36.99
C LEU A 491 15.26 1.47 36.27
N ASP A 492 14.77 0.93 35.13
CA ASP A 492 15.52 -0.07 34.35
C ASP A 492 16.68 0.55 33.56
N ALA A 493 16.62 1.85 33.28
CA ALA A 493 17.71 2.59 32.63
C ALA A 493 18.87 2.93 33.61
N LEU A 494 18.59 2.98 34.91
CA LEU A 494 19.59 3.22 35.95
C LEU A 494 20.39 1.95 36.31
N ASN A 495 19.88 0.75 36.01
CA ASN A 495 20.59 -0.51 36.24
C ASN A 495 21.63 -0.88 35.17
N PHE A 496 21.85 -0.01 34.17
CA PHE A 496 22.97 -0.15 33.21
C PHE A 496 24.24 0.62 33.63
N TRP A 497 24.20 1.28 34.79
CA TRP A 497 25.36 1.89 35.45
C TRP A 497 25.51 1.31 36.87
N GLN A 498 25.81 0.01 36.96
CA GLN A 498 26.51 -0.59 38.10
C GLN A 498 27.54 -1.59 37.60
#